data_AF-A0A554MGP1-F1
#
_entry.id   AF-A0A554MGP1-F1
#
_cell.length_a   1.000
_cell.length_b   1.000
_cell.length_c   1.000
_cell.angle_alpha   90.00
_cell.angle_beta   90.00
_cell.angle_gamma   90.00
#
_symmetry.space_group_name_H-M   'P 1'
#
loop_
_entity.id
_entity.type
_entity.pdbx_description
1 polymer ?
#
loop_
_entity_poly.entity_id
_entity_poly.type
_entity_poly.pdbx_seq_one_letter_code
_entity_poly.pdbx_strand_id
1 'polypeptide(L)' 'MPEEIDLDQVSVSPNMHSTWEAITTSMAELLHRHGILLSEVDEKARVEGDGSLTIFAKLPMGEVSLRVPPREWAYRFPRN' A
#
# COMPACT_ATOMS: atom_id res chain seq x y z
N MET A 1 1.90 -1.51 -18.94
CA MET A 1 2.67 -2.29 -17.94
C MET A 1 2.39 -1.65 -16.60
N PRO A 2 2.20 -2.42 -15.52
CA PRO A 2 1.99 -1.82 -14.21
C PRO A 2 3.27 -1.13 -13.76
N GLU A 3 3.14 0.05 -13.17
CA GLU A 3 4.25 0.92 -12.79
C GLU A 3 4.35 0.96 -11.27
N GLU A 4 5.49 0.53 -10.70
CA GLU A 4 5.76 0.69 -9.27
C GLU A 4 6.12 2.15 -8.98
N ILE A 5 5.50 2.71 -7.94
CA ILE A 5 5.74 4.08 -7.47
C ILE A 5 5.85 4.09 -5.95
N ASP A 6 6.61 5.06 -5.44
CA ASP A 6 6.76 5.25 -4.01
C ASP A 6 5.47 5.80 -3.39
N LEU A 7 5.15 5.36 -2.16
CA LEU A 7 3.93 5.79 -1.47
C LEU A 7 3.92 7.29 -1.16
N ASP A 8 5.08 7.94 -1.09
CA ASP A 8 5.19 9.38 -0.87
C ASP A 8 4.82 10.22 -2.11
N GLN A 9 4.79 9.59 -3.30
CA GLN A 9 4.40 10.19 -4.57
C GLN A 9 2.88 10.18 -4.79
N VAL A 10 2.11 9.52 -3.92
CA VAL A 10 0.66 9.41 -4.04
C VAL A 10 -0.06 9.93 -2.80
N SER A 11 -1.27 10.40 -3.02
CA SER A 11 -2.25 10.65 -1.96
C SER A 11 -3.43 9.73 -2.22
N VAL A 12 -3.96 9.11 -1.17
CA VAL A 12 -5.21 8.35 -1.22
C VAL A 12 -6.29 9.07 -0.41
N SER A 13 -7.55 8.73 -0.65
CA SER A 13 -8.66 9.27 0.13
C SER A 13 -8.55 8.85 1.60
N PRO A 14 -9.12 9.63 2.54
CA PRO A 14 -9.09 9.30 3.95
C PRO A 14 -9.66 7.90 4.26
N ASN A 15 -10.70 7.48 3.54
CA ASN A 15 -11.30 6.16 3.71
C ASN A 15 -10.34 5.03 3.34
N MET A 16 -9.60 5.18 2.24
CA MET A 16 -8.61 4.19 1.81
C MET A 16 -7.39 4.19 2.73
N HIS A 17 -6.99 5.35 3.23
CA HIS A 17 -5.92 5.46 4.23
C HIS A 17 -6.29 4.69 5.52
N SER A 18 -7.48 4.93 6.08
CA SER A 18 -7.95 4.20 7.28
C SER A 18 -8.11 2.70 7.03
N THR A 19 -8.54 2.30 5.83
CA THR A 19 -8.61 0.88 5.46
C THR A 19 -7.22 0.25 5.46
N TRP A 20 -6.23 0.92 4.88
CA TRP A 20 -4.85 0.45 4.88
C TRP A 20 -4.26 0.39 6.30
N GLU A 21 -4.49 1.42 7.12
CA GLU A 21 -4.05 1.46 8.52
C GLU A 21 -4.62 0.29 9.36
N ALA A 22 -5.91 -0.05 9.16
CA ALA A 22 -6.51 -1.19 9.83
C ALA A 22 -5.88 -2.53 9.40
N ILE A 23 -5.54 -2.64 8.10
CA ILE A 23 -4.84 -3.81 7.56
C ILE A 23 -3.43 -3.92 8.15
N THR A 24 -2.65 -2.84 8.16
CA THR A 24 -1.28 -2.85 8.68
C THR A 24 -1.23 -3.06 10.18
N THR A 25 -2.23 -2.58 10.93
CA THR A 25 -2.38 -2.87 12.37
C THR A 25 -2.60 -4.37 12.61
N SER A 26 -3.54 -4.98 11.89
CA SER A 26 -3.81 -6.42 11.98
C SER A 26 -2.59 -7.26 11.57
N MET A 27 -1.85 -6.78 10.56
CA MET A 27 -0.62 -7.38 10.09
C MET A 27 0.50 -7.27 11.12
N ALA A 28 0.63 -6.15 11.83
CA ALA A 28 1.64 -5.94 12.85
C ALA A 28 1.49 -6.94 14.01
N GLU A 29 0.26 -7.19 14.46
CA GLU A 29 -0.03 -8.22 15.47
C GLU A 29 0.39 -9.62 15.01
N LEU A 30 0.15 -9.93 13.74
CA LEU A 30 0.54 -11.22 13.15
C LEU A 30 2.06 -11.33 13.04
N LEU A 31 2.74 -10.32 12.52
CA LEU A 31 4.20 -10.27 12.38
C LEU A 31 4.91 -10.38 13.73
N HIS A 32 4.38 -9.70 14.75
CA HIS A 32 4.91 -9.76 16.11
C HIS A 32 4.90 -11.19 16.66
N ARG A 33 3.84 -11.97 16.41
CA ARG A 33 3.78 -13.39 16.81
C ARG A 33 4.83 -14.26 16.11
N HIS A 34 5.34 -13.81 14.96
CA HIS A 34 6.40 -14.47 14.21
C HIS A 34 7.78 -13.84 14.43
N GLY A 35 7.92 -12.90 15.38
CA GLY A 35 9.18 -12.23 15.70
C GLY A 35 9.68 -11.27 14.62
N ILE A 36 8.79 -10.79 13.73
CA ILE A 36 9.11 -9.85 12.66
C ILE A 36 8.65 -8.45 13.08
N LEU A 37 9.49 -7.45 12.87
CA LEU A 37 9.13 -6.06 13.14
C LEU A 37 8.41 -5.45 11.93
N LEU A 38 7.36 -4.66 12.19
CA LEU A 38 6.63 -3.96 11.13
C LEU A 38 7.53 -3.02 10.33
N SER A 39 8.55 -2.43 10.95
CA SER A 39 9.54 -1.56 10.28
C SER A 39 10.40 -2.27 9.25
N GLU A 40 10.43 -3.60 9.24
CA GLU A 40 11.13 -4.41 8.24
C GLU A 40 10.25 -4.70 7.02
N VAL A 41 8.98 -4.30 7.05
CA VAL A 41 8.04 -4.47 5.96
C VAL A 41 8.13 -3.26 5.03
N ASP A 42 8.51 -3.52 3.79
CA ASP A 42 8.56 -2.51 2.74
C ASP A 42 7.18 -2.35 2.09
N GLU A 43 6.57 -1.19 2.31
CA GLU A 43 5.28 -0.81 1.72
C GLU A 43 5.51 -0.09 0.39
N LYS A 44 4.82 -0.55 -0.65
CA LYS A 44 4.94 -0.03 -2.02
C LYS A 44 3.59 0.22 -2.64
N ALA A 45 3.59 0.97 -3.75
CA ALA A 45 2.40 1.14 -4.56
C ALA A 45 2.68 0.79 -6.02
N ARG A 46 1.64 0.38 -6.73
CA ARG A 46 1.70 0.05 -8.15
C ARG A 46 0.46 0.56 -8.87
N VAL A 47 0.66 1.27 -9.96
CA VAL A 47 -0.44 1.73 -10.82
C VAL A 47 -0.75 0.64 -11.83
N GLU A 48 -1.99 0.21 -11.82
CA GLU A 48 -2.53 -0.82 -12.69
C GLU A 48 -2.95 -0.22 -14.04
N GLY A 49 -3.06 -1.08 -15.06
CA GLY A 49 -3.43 -0.65 -16.42
C GLY A 49 -4.83 -0.04 -16.54
N ASP A 50 -5.70 -0.24 -15.55
CA ASP A 50 -7.04 0.37 -15.46
C ASP A 50 -7.06 1.70 -14.67
N GLY A 51 -5.89 2.20 -14.27
CA GLY A 51 -5.72 3.43 -13.49
C GLY A 51 -5.99 3.27 -12.00
N SER A 52 -6.24 2.05 -11.51
CA SER A 52 -6.28 1.79 -10.07
C SER A 52 -4.87 1.78 -9.48
N LEU A 53 -4.78 2.05 -8.18
CA LEU A 53 -3.54 1.94 -7.41
C LEU A 53 -3.62 0.72 -6.51
N THR A 54 -2.66 -0.18 -6.59
CA THR A 54 -2.51 -1.27 -5.63
C THR A 54 -1.44 -0.85 -4.61
N ILE A 55 -1.83 -0.67 -3.36
CA ILE A 55 -0.89 -0.54 -2.24
C ILE A 55 -0.59 -1.96 -1.76
N PHE A 56 0.67 -2.32 -1.55
CA PHE A 56 1.05 -3.65 -1.12
C PHE A 56 2.26 -3.64 -0.20
N ALA A 57 2.30 -4.64 0.68
CA ALA A 57 3.37 -4.88 1.64
C ALA A 57 3.86 -6.31 1.47
N LYS A 58 5.16 -6.48 1.21
CA LYS A 58 5.78 -7.81 1.10
C LYS A 58 6.18 -8.32 2.46
N LEU A 59 5.65 -9.48 2.83
CA LEU A 59 5.94 -10.18 4.08
C LEU A 59 6.76 -11.44 3.79
N PRO A 60 7.53 -11.94 4.78
CA PRO A 60 8.21 -13.23 4.64
C PRO A 60 7.27 -14.40 4.36
N MET A 61 6.00 -14.27 4.74
CA MET A 61 4.96 -15.30 4.64
C MET A 61 3.96 -15.07 3.50
N GLY A 62 4.10 -14.00 2.71
CA GLY A 62 3.16 -13.67 1.64
C GLY A 62 3.12 -12.18 1.30
N GLU A 63 2.07 -11.75 0.63
CA GLU A 63 1.83 -10.35 0.28
C GLU A 63 0.45 -9.94 0.79
N VAL A 64 0.37 -8.74 1.35
CA VAL A 64 -0.90 -8.09 1.69
C VAL A 64 -1.06 -6.91 0.75
N SER A 65 -2.21 -6.79 0.12
CA SER A 65 -2.48 -5.74 -0.86
C SER A 65 -3.87 -5.15 -0.70
N LEU A 66 -3.98 -3.84 -0.93
CA LEU A 66 -5.23 -3.10 -1.03
C LEU A 66 -5.32 -2.46 -2.43
N ARG A 67 -6.41 -2.74 -3.15
CA ARG A 67 -6.70 -2.08 -4.42
C ARG A 67 -7.53 -0.82 -4.17
N VAL A 68 -7.02 0.31 -4.65
CA VAL A 68 -7.60 1.65 -4.51
C VAL A 68 -8.15 2.10 -5.88
N PRO A 69 -9.47 2.35 -6.00
CA PRO A 69 -10.07 2.79 -7.27
C PRO A 69 -9.49 4.12 -7.77
N PRO A 70 -9.45 4.38 -9.10
CA PRO A 70 -8.87 5.60 -9.67
C PRO A 70 -9.37 6.92 -9.07
N ARG A 71 -10.61 6.96 -8.58
CA ARG A 71 -11.23 8.15 -7.97
C ARG A 71 -10.80 8.42 -6.53
N GLU A 72 -10.14 7.46 -5.89
CA GLU A 72 -9.76 7.47 -4.48
C GLU A 72 -8.26 7.71 -4.30
N TRP A 73 -7.52 8.03 -5.36
CA TRP A 73 -6.10 8.37 -5.28
C TRP A 73 -5.68 9.38 -6.34
N ALA A 74 -4.55 10.03 -6.12
CA ALA A 74 -3.91 10.93 -7.08
C ALA A 74 -2.40 10.98 -6.83
N TYR A 75 -1.63 11.36 -7.84
CA TYR A 75 -0.23 11.75 -7.64
C TYR A 75 -0.15 13.02 -6.78
N ARG A 76 0.73 13.02 -5.79
CA ARG A 76 1.02 14.18 -4.95
C ARG A 76 1.78 15.26 -5.72
N PHE A 77 2.62 14.85 -6.65
CA PHE A 77 3.40 15.75 -7.49
C PHE A 77 3.03 15.58 -8.96
N PRO A 78 3.03 16.66 -9.76
CA PRO A 78 2.86 16.54 -11.21
C PRO A 78 3.91 15.59 -11.78
N ARG A 79 3.48 14.63 -12.61
CA ARG A 79 4.41 13.83 -13.41
C ARG A 79 4.98 14.74 -14.51
N ASN A 80 6.29 14.99 -14.48
CA ASN A 80 7.01 15.63 -15.58
C ASN A 80 7.07 14.70 -16.80
#